data_AF-H6LJF5-F1
#
_entry.id   AF-H6LJF5-F1
#
_cell.length_a   1.000
_cell.length_b   1.000
_cell.length_c   1.000
_cell.angle_alpha   90.00
_cell.angle_beta   90.00
_cell.angle_gamma   90.00
#
_symmetry.space_group_name_H-M   'P 1'
#
loop_
_entity.id
_entity.type
_entity.pdbx_description
1 polymer ?
#
loop_
_entity_poly.entity_id
_entity_poly.type
_entity_poly.pdbx_seq_one_letter_code
_entity_poly.pdbx_strand_id
1 'polypeptide(L)'
;MKEKIVAPCGIDCFNCEMYEDNVTDEFQQRLSEQTKIPKEKITCQGCTEGNICLLLKMQGKNCKTLDCVNQKGVDYCFNCTDFPCQYLMPLADGAAKFPQNIKLYNLCLMKKIGIDNWVEQAAEIRQIYFNKKIAIGEGGSTE
;
A
#
# COMPACT_ATOMS: atom_id res chain seq x y z
N MET A 1 -19.98 -7.25 5.04
CA MET A 1 -18.52 -7.11 5.26
C MET A 1 -18.13 -5.73 4.79
N LYS A 2 -17.26 -5.00 5.52
CA LYS A 2 -16.71 -3.73 5.02
C LYS A 2 -15.93 -3.99 3.72
N GLU A 3 -16.03 -3.06 2.78
CA GLU A 3 -15.29 -3.12 1.52
C GLU A 3 -13.77 -3.07 1.78
N LYS A 4 -13.00 -3.89 1.06
CA LYS A 4 -11.55 -3.99 1.23
C LYS A 4 -10.89 -2.89 0.39
N ILE A 5 -10.52 -1.79 1.04
CA ILE A 5 -9.94 -0.62 0.37
C ILE A 5 -8.54 -0.92 -0.19
N VAL A 6 -8.36 -0.65 -1.49
CA VAL A 6 -7.09 -0.79 -2.22
C VAL A 6 -6.72 0.55 -2.84
N ALA A 7 -5.49 1.01 -2.63
CA ALA A 7 -5.02 2.23 -3.26
C ALA A 7 -4.88 2.04 -4.79
N PRO A 8 -5.11 3.10 -5.60
CA PRO A 8 -4.89 3.06 -7.05
C PRO A 8 -3.48 2.59 -7.46
N CYS A 9 -2.49 2.78 -6.59
CA CYS A 9 -1.11 2.35 -6.82
C CYS A 9 -0.82 0.89 -6.44
N GLY A 10 -1.81 0.12 -5.98
CA GLY A 10 -1.68 -1.30 -5.62
C GLY A 10 -1.31 -1.60 -4.18
N ILE A 11 -1.33 -0.60 -3.30
CA ILE A 11 -1.15 -0.83 -1.87
C ILE A 11 -2.46 -1.39 -1.29
N ASP A 12 -2.34 -2.48 -0.56
CA ASP A 12 -3.38 -3.15 0.22
C ASP A 12 -3.74 -2.35 1.48
N CYS A 13 -4.41 -1.20 1.33
CA CYS A 13 -4.74 -0.32 2.45
C CYS A 13 -5.46 -1.03 3.58
N PHE A 14 -6.35 -1.99 3.26
CA PHE A 14 -7.05 -2.80 4.26
C PHE A 14 -6.15 -3.66 5.15
N ASN A 15 -4.88 -3.90 4.81
CA ASN A 15 -3.87 -4.58 5.63
C ASN A 15 -2.87 -3.62 6.30
N CYS A 16 -3.04 -2.30 6.13
CA CYS A 16 -2.14 -1.31 6.71
C CYS A 16 -2.45 -1.11 8.20
N GLU A 17 -1.44 -1.09 9.06
CA GLU A 17 -1.58 -0.79 10.51
C GLU A 17 -2.19 0.60 10.80
N MET A 18 -2.14 1.52 9.84
CA MET A 18 -2.74 2.85 9.97
C MET A 18 -4.23 2.90 9.55
N TYR A 19 -4.79 1.82 9.00
CA TYR A 19 -6.13 1.82 8.40
C TYR A 19 -7.21 1.44 9.41
N GLU A 20 -8.19 2.32 9.61
CA GLU A 20 -9.40 2.10 10.42
C GLU A 20 -9.20 1.17 11.64
N ASP A 21 -9.83 -0.01 11.60
CA ASP A 21 -9.91 -0.97 12.70
C ASP A 21 -8.59 -1.73 12.92
N ASN A 22 -7.60 -1.60 12.02
CA ASN A 22 -6.27 -2.19 12.19
C ASN A 22 -5.41 -1.39 13.18
N VAL A 23 -5.82 -0.16 13.48
CA VAL A 23 -5.06 0.76 14.32
C VAL A 23 -5.17 0.32 15.77
N THR A 24 -4.06 -0.16 16.34
CA THR A 24 -3.97 -0.52 17.76
C THR A 24 -3.45 0.64 18.60
N ASP A 25 -3.82 0.66 19.88
CA ASP A 25 -3.31 1.65 20.84
C ASP A 25 -1.78 1.67 20.92
N GLU A 26 -1.17 0.48 20.88
CA GLU A 26 0.29 0.29 20.86
C GLU A 26 0.91 0.89 19.59
N PHE A 27 0.31 0.63 18.42
CA PHE A 27 0.76 1.20 17.16
C PHE A 27 0.73 2.73 17.18
N GLN A 28 -0.39 3.32 17.62
CA GLN A 28 -0.51 4.77 17.67
C GLN A 28 0.49 5.37 18.66
N GLN A 29 0.70 4.76 19.83
CA GLN A 29 1.70 5.23 20.79
C GLN A 29 3.10 5.21 20.16
N ARG A 30 3.51 4.08 19.58
CA ARG A 30 4.81 3.94 18.91
C ARG A 30 5.01 4.96 17.80
N LEU A 31 4.01 5.18 16.95
CA LEU A 31 4.12 6.14 15.85
C LEU A 31 4.08 7.59 16.34
N SER A 32 3.28 7.90 17.36
CA SER A 32 3.23 9.22 18.01
C SER A 32 4.60 9.63 18.56
N GLU A 33 5.27 8.73 19.29
CA GLU A 33 6.62 8.96 19.82
C GLU A 33 7.65 9.22 18.71
N GLN A 34 7.54 8.50 17.58
CA GLN A 34 8.47 8.64 16.45
C GLN A 34 8.22 9.90 15.61
N THR A 35 6.97 10.38 15.53
CA THR A 35 6.56 11.43 14.59
C THR A 35 6.17 12.75 15.25
N LYS A 36 6.00 12.76 16.58
CA LYS A 36 5.44 13.87 17.39
C LYS A 36 3.98 14.19 17.05
N ILE A 37 3.27 13.22 16.50
CA ILE A 37 1.89 13.40 16.06
C ILE A 37 0.95 12.85 17.14
N PRO A 38 -0.09 13.59 17.56
CA PRO A 38 -1.03 13.11 18.57
C PRO A 38 -1.62 11.75 18.18
N LYS A 39 -1.68 10.84 19.16
CA LYS A 39 -2.17 9.46 19.02
C LYS A 39 -3.53 9.41 18.33
N GLU A 40 -4.42 10.33 18.70
CA GLU A 40 -5.80 10.42 18.22
C GLU A 40 -5.90 10.77 16.73
N LYS A 41 -4.83 11.32 16.15
CA LYS A 41 -4.75 11.66 14.72
C LYS A 41 -4.17 10.52 13.88
N ILE A 42 -3.71 9.44 14.50
CA ILE A 42 -3.08 8.30 13.82
C ILE A 42 -4.17 7.30 13.42
N THR A 43 -4.97 7.68 12.44
CA THR A 43 -5.96 6.81 11.79
C THR A 43 -6.16 7.26 10.33
N CYS A 44 -6.33 6.31 9.42
CA CYS A 44 -6.42 6.51 7.97
C CYS A 44 -7.64 5.78 7.40
N GLN A 45 -8.24 6.36 6.37
CA GLN A 45 -9.40 5.82 5.65
C GLN A 45 -9.01 5.13 4.34
N GLY A 46 -7.72 4.84 4.15
CA GLY A 46 -7.18 4.35 2.89
C GLY A 46 -7.00 5.46 1.85
N CYS A 47 -6.41 5.13 0.70
CA CYS A 47 -6.11 6.11 -0.36
C CYS A 47 -7.15 6.03 -1.50
N THR A 48 -8.42 6.10 -1.15
CA THR A 48 -9.57 6.13 -2.08
C THR A 48 -10.44 7.35 -1.79
N GLU A 49 -11.38 7.68 -2.69
CA GLU A 49 -12.37 8.76 -2.47
C GLU A 49 -11.74 10.13 -2.12
N GLY A 50 -10.61 10.47 -2.75
CA GLY A 50 -9.90 11.73 -2.51
C GLY A 50 -9.00 11.73 -1.26
N ASN A 51 -8.90 10.61 -0.53
CA ASN A 51 -7.96 10.46 0.56
C ASN A 51 -6.53 10.19 0.07
N ILE A 52 -5.55 10.54 0.91
CA ILE A 52 -4.12 10.30 0.69
C ILE A 52 -3.51 9.57 1.89
N CYS A 53 -2.31 9.02 1.69
CA CYS A 53 -1.54 8.41 2.77
C CYS A 53 -1.41 9.37 3.96
N LEU A 54 -1.76 8.88 5.15
CA LEU A 54 -1.76 9.68 6.38
C LEU A 54 -0.41 10.36 6.64
N LEU A 55 0.70 9.66 6.39
CA LEU A 55 2.06 10.20 6.55
C LEU A 55 2.32 11.39 5.63
N LEU A 56 1.75 11.40 4.42
CA LEU A 56 1.86 12.55 3.50
C LEU A 56 0.96 13.70 3.96
N LYS A 57 -0.30 13.38 4.33
CA LYS A 57 -1.26 14.36 4.87
C LYS A 57 -0.68 15.12 6.06
N MET A 58 -0.06 14.40 7.00
CA MET A 58 0.56 14.97 8.19
C MET A 58 1.78 15.85 7.90
N GLN A 59 2.48 15.59 6.79
CA GLN A 59 3.61 16.42 6.34
C GLN A 59 3.16 17.62 5.47
N GLY A 60 1.85 17.79 5.23
CA GLY A 60 1.35 18.79 4.29
C GLY A 60 1.81 18.54 2.85
N LYS A 61 2.01 17.27 2.47
CA LYS A 61 2.51 16.86 1.15
C LYS A 61 1.43 16.16 0.34
N ASN A 62 1.54 16.27 -0.98
CA ASN A 62 0.71 15.54 -1.94
C ASN A 62 1.38 14.22 -2.37
N CYS A 63 0.57 13.33 -2.94
CA CYS A 63 1.03 12.06 -3.50
C CYS A 63 1.08 12.16 -5.03
N LYS A 64 2.29 12.29 -5.59
CA LYS A 64 2.48 12.39 -7.06
C LYS A 64 1.84 11.24 -7.85
N THR A 65 1.85 10.03 -7.28
CA THR A 65 1.20 8.88 -7.93
C THR A 65 -0.32 9.05 -7.99
N LEU A 66 -0.94 9.53 -6.91
CA LEU A 66 -2.39 9.77 -6.88
C LEU A 66 -2.77 10.96 -7.76
N ASP A 67 -1.97 12.03 -7.76
CA ASP A 67 -2.15 13.18 -8.65
C ASP A 67 -2.17 12.72 -10.11
N CYS A 68 -1.25 11.82 -10.49
CA CYS A 68 -1.19 11.24 -11.83
C CYS A 68 -2.42 10.37 -12.16
N VAL A 69 -2.90 9.57 -11.20
CA VAL A 69 -4.10 8.73 -11.35
C VAL A 69 -5.32 9.61 -11.63
N ASN A 70 -5.51 10.67 -10.82
CA ASN A 70 -6.60 11.63 -10.97
C ASN A 70 -6.50 12.38 -12.30
N GLN A 71 -5.31 12.84 -12.68
CA GLN A 71 -5.09 13.55 -13.95
C GLN A 71 -5.43 12.68 -15.16
N LYS A 72 -5.13 11.38 -15.10
CA LYS A 72 -5.37 10.45 -16.21
C LYS A 72 -6.76 9.79 -16.19
N GLY A 73 -7.52 9.95 -15.10
CA GLY A 73 -8.85 9.36 -14.96
C GLY A 73 -8.84 7.83 -14.99
N VAL A 74 -7.82 7.20 -14.38
CA VAL A 74 -7.74 5.74 -14.26
C VAL A 74 -8.06 5.31 -12.83
N ASP A 75 -8.80 4.23 -12.63
CA ASP A 75 -9.13 3.75 -11.28
C ASP A 75 -7.92 3.12 -10.58
N TYR A 76 -7.14 2.36 -11.34
CA TYR A 76 -5.94 1.68 -10.88
C TYR A 76 -4.81 1.89 -11.88
N CYS A 77 -3.58 1.93 -11.39
CA CYS A 77 -2.41 2.14 -12.24
C CYS A 77 -2.28 1.07 -13.33
N PHE A 78 -2.76 -0.16 -13.12
CA PHE A 78 -2.69 -1.23 -14.13
C PHE A 78 -3.58 -1.00 -15.36
N ASN A 79 -4.53 -0.05 -15.26
CA ASN A 79 -5.38 0.43 -16.37
C ASN A 79 -4.73 1.56 -17.16
N CYS A 80 -3.61 2.12 -16.69
CA CYS A 80 -2.88 3.16 -17.41
C CYS A 80 -2.14 2.57 -18.62
N THR A 81 -2.14 3.29 -19.74
CA THR A 81 -1.37 2.93 -20.95
C THR A 81 0.12 2.83 -20.71
N ASP A 82 0.61 3.61 -19.74
CA ASP A 82 2.04 3.70 -19.42
C ASP A 82 2.44 2.70 -18.33
N PHE A 83 1.56 1.77 -17.95
CA PHE A 83 1.84 0.80 -16.90
C PHE A 83 2.78 -0.30 -17.40
N PRO A 84 3.88 -0.62 -16.68
CA PRO A 84 4.38 0.04 -15.46
C PRO A 84 5.19 1.32 -15.74
N CYS A 85 5.14 2.30 -14.84
CA CYS A 85 5.83 3.59 -15.00
C CYS A 85 6.76 3.94 -13.82
N GLN A 86 7.52 5.03 -13.95
CA GLN A 86 8.49 5.49 -12.94
C GLN A 86 7.90 5.77 -11.54
N TYR A 87 6.62 6.14 -11.43
CA TYR A 87 5.96 6.33 -10.13
C TYR A 87 5.77 5.02 -9.36
N LEU A 88 5.88 3.89 -10.05
CA LEU A 88 5.77 2.56 -9.47
C LEU A 88 7.11 1.87 -9.28
N MET A 89 8.22 2.51 -9.71
CA MET A 89 9.56 1.95 -9.59
C MET A 89 9.87 1.63 -8.12
N PRO A 90 10.17 0.35 -7.80
CA PRO A 90 10.57 -0.05 -6.46
C PRO A 90 11.88 0.63 -6.03
N LEU A 91 11.99 0.96 -4.75
CA LEU A 91 13.21 1.52 -4.16
C LEU A 91 13.66 0.63 -2.99
N ALA A 92 14.98 0.42 -2.89
CA ALA A 92 15.57 -0.36 -1.80
C ALA A 92 15.43 0.36 -0.45
N ASP A 93 15.53 1.69 -0.43
CA ASP A 93 15.37 2.47 0.78
C ASP A 93 13.95 2.30 1.36
N GLY A 94 13.89 1.99 2.65
CA GLY A 94 12.63 1.74 3.36
C GLY A 94 11.89 0.45 2.98
N ALA A 95 12.44 -0.41 2.10
CA ALA A 95 11.77 -1.64 1.62
C ALA A 95 11.37 -2.62 2.75
N ALA A 96 12.12 -2.65 3.84
CA ALA A 96 11.83 -3.48 5.01
C ALA A 96 10.71 -2.91 5.91
N LYS A 97 10.33 -1.65 5.72
CA LYS A 97 9.36 -0.93 6.58
C LYS A 97 8.06 -0.58 5.85
N PHE A 98 8.17 -0.22 4.58
CA PHE A 98 7.05 0.29 3.79
C PHE A 98 6.63 -0.74 2.72
N PRO A 99 5.33 -0.81 2.36
CA PRO A 99 4.83 -1.73 1.35
C PRO A 99 4.95 -1.15 -0.08
N GLN A 100 5.89 -0.24 -0.34
CA GLN A 100 6.01 0.42 -1.65
C GLN A 100 6.49 -0.53 -2.75
N ASN A 101 7.22 -1.60 -2.44
CA ASN A 101 7.74 -2.51 -3.46
C ASN A 101 6.75 -3.63 -3.80
N ILE A 102 5.91 -4.07 -2.84
CA ILE A 102 4.85 -5.06 -3.08
C ILE A 102 3.77 -4.52 -4.05
N LYS A 103 3.55 -3.19 -4.08
CA LYS A 103 2.49 -2.55 -4.88
C LYS A 103 2.51 -2.94 -6.37
N LEU A 104 3.70 -3.10 -6.97
CA LEU A 104 3.81 -3.43 -8.39
C LEU A 104 3.39 -4.89 -8.65
N TYR A 105 3.80 -5.81 -7.79
CA TYR A 105 3.38 -7.21 -7.87
C TYR A 105 1.86 -7.33 -7.68
N ASN A 106 1.29 -6.60 -6.73
CA ASN A 106 -0.16 -6.52 -6.53
C ASN A 106 -0.89 -6.01 -7.77
N LEU A 107 -0.43 -4.92 -8.40
CA LEU A 107 -1.03 -4.40 -9.64
C LEU A 107 -1.03 -5.44 -10.77
N CYS A 108 0.07 -6.19 -10.92
CA CYS A 108 0.16 -7.27 -11.91
C CYS A 108 -0.82 -8.40 -11.63
N LEU A 109 -0.96 -8.82 -10.37
CA LEU A 109 -1.93 -9.85 -9.99
C LEU A 109 -3.37 -9.37 -10.16
N MET A 110 -3.72 -8.19 -9.65
CA MET A 110 -5.07 -7.62 -9.84
C MET A 110 -5.45 -7.55 -11.32
N LYS A 111 -4.52 -7.18 -12.21
CA LYS A 111 -4.75 -7.20 -13.66
C LYS A 111 -4.95 -8.62 -14.23
N LYS A 112 -4.24 -9.61 -13.69
CA LYS A 112 -4.26 -10.99 -14.17
C LYS A 112 -5.49 -11.77 -13.70
N ILE A 113 -5.83 -11.65 -12.42
CA ILE A 113 -6.83 -12.49 -11.76
C ILE A 113 -8.05 -11.72 -11.24
N GLY A 114 -8.06 -10.39 -11.37
CA GLY A 114 -9.10 -9.54 -10.79
C GLY A 114 -8.79 -9.12 -9.34
N ILE A 115 -9.40 -8.02 -8.90
CA ILE A 115 -9.17 -7.46 -7.57
C ILE A 115 -9.70 -8.40 -6.48
N ASP A 116 -10.91 -8.93 -6.64
CA ASP A 116 -11.54 -9.82 -5.64
C ASP A 116 -10.67 -11.05 -5.37
N ASN A 117 -10.18 -11.72 -6.41
CA ASN A 117 -9.30 -12.88 -6.26
C ASN A 117 -7.92 -12.52 -5.68
N TRP A 118 -7.44 -11.31 -5.94
CA TRP A 118 -6.18 -10.83 -5.36
C TRP A 118 -6.33 -10.48 -3.87
N VAL A 119 -7.48 -9.94 -3.44
CA VAL A 119 -7.76 -9.60 -2.04
C VAL A 119 -7.57 -10.82 -1.13
N GLU A 120 -7.99 -12.00 -1.58
CA GLU A 120 -7.82 -13.27 -0.85
C GLU A 120 -6.35 -13.65 -0.64
N GLN A 121 -5.44 -13.17 -1.49
CA GLN A 121 -4.00 -13.47 -1.44
C GLN A 121 -3.18 -12.35 -0.80
N ALA A 122 -3.71 -11.13 -0.71
CA ALA A 122 -2.95 -9.94 -0.35
C ALA A 122 -2.26 -10.04 1.02
N ALA A 123 -2.92 -10.63 2.01
CA ALA A 123 -2.37 -10.81 3.35
C ALA A 123 -1.15 -11.77 3.33
N GLU A 124 -1.26 -12.88 2.61
CA GLU A 124 -0.17 -13.85 2.45
C GLU A 124 1.00 -13.25 1.68
N ILE A 125 0.74 -12.55 0.57
CA ILE A 125 1.78 -11.84 -0.21
C ILE A 125 2.54 -10.86 0.70
N ARG A 126 1.82 -10.11 1.54
CA ARG A 126 2.42 -9.17 2.50
C ARG A 126 3.29 -9.90 3.52
N GLN A 127 2.82 -11.01 4.08
CA GLN A 127 3.59 -11.82 5.03
C GLN A 127 4.86 -12.37 4.40
N ILE A 128 4.78 -12.92 3.19
CA ILE A 128 5.94 -13.43 2.45
C ILE A 128 6.94 -12.30 2.18
N TYR A 129 6.46 -11.14 1.71
CA TYR A 129 7.32 -9.99 1.39
C TYR A 129 8.15 -9.50 2.58
N PHE A 130 7.55 -9.41 3.78
CA PHE A 130 8.25 -8.88 4.96
C PHE A 130 9.03 -9.94 5.75
N ASN A 131 8.64 -11.22 5.70
CA ASN A 131 9.17 -12.23 6.60
C ASN A 131 9.98 -13.35 5.92
N LYS A 132 9.80 -13.60 4.62
CA LYS A 132 10.57 -14.65 3.94
C LYS A 132 12.01 -14.18 3.72
N LYS A 133 12.98 -15.02 4.09
CA LYS A 133 14.39 -14.79 3.78
C LYS A 133 14.65 -14.98 2.29
N ILE A 134 15.51 -14.13 1.73
CA ILE A 134 15.88 -14.23 0.33
C ILE A 134 16.68 -15.52 0.07
N ALA A 135 16.24 -16.25 -0.95
CA ALA A 135 16.99 -17.29 -1.63
C ALA A 135 17.01 -16.92 -3.12
N ILE A 136 18.21 -16.81 -3.70
CA ILE A 136 18.39 -16.30 -5.06
C ILE A 136 17.69 -17.23 -6.04
N GLY A 137 16.76 -16.69 -6.82
CA GLY A 137 16.00 -17.42 -7.84
C GLY A 137 14.65 -17.97 -7.37
N GLU A 138 14.38 -18.03 -6.06
CA GLU A 138 13.14 -18.62 -5.53
C GLU A 138 12.01 -17.60 -5.35
N GLY A 139 12.35 -16.32 -5.24
CA GLY A 139 11.39 -15.26 -4.93
C GLY A 139 10.56 -15.60 -3.69
N GLY A 140 9.26 -15.34 -3.78
CA GLY A 140 8.29 -15.62 -2.71
C GLY A 140 7.74 -17.05 -2.68
N SER A 141 8.27 -17.99 -3.48
CA SER A 141 7.72 -19.36 -3.57
C SER A 141 7.65 -20.06 -2.22
N THR A 142 6.61 -20.85 -1.97
CA THR A 142 6.50 -21.72 -0.78
C THR A 142 6.84 -23.17 -1.08
N GLU A 143 7.15 -23.48 -2.34
CA GLU A 143 7.58 -24.80 -2.82
C GLU A 143 9.03 -25.13 -2.45
#